data_AF-I3D300-F1
#
_entry.id   AF-I3D300-F1
#
_cell.length_a   1.000
_cell.length_b   1.000
_cell.length_c   1.000
_cell.angle_alpha   90.00
_cell.angle_beta   90.00
_cell.angle_gamma   90.00
#
_symmetry.space_group_name_H-M   'P 1'
#
loop_
_entity.id
_entity.type
_entity.pdbx_description
1 polymer ?
#
loop_
_entity_poly.entity_id
_entity_poly.type
_entity_poly.pdbx_seq_one_letter_code
_entity_poly.pdbx_strand_id
1 'polypeptide(L)'
;MANFVIDKKIKLVLALLGAIICLSFLAWSEDRIFADFDNDGITDSDDNCPLNANLAQTDSDYDTVGDECDTDDDNDGVSDSLDQFDTNPLDWADFDFDGIGSSQDTDDDNDGILDTNDSYPMTASEILATKYLDNIETCAEMNDGTMRLVCYSEFFGTLTENEKNNSDALELSIALSKIGAIDDCHFVSHEIGHVSYEMTTDVTKSLQGMDGTMCRGGYFHGVLSSYFHNIEELGKSFPDSYQTICDDLIGSSNYQDCVHGLGHGFVHYFGDDLNSSLESCHDLSFYQNILCVKGVMMQYTDNVITRNGMSKDVLSNLCDSEQLERFDNVECSMSTGTTLAFFTNHDFEKGKELCNMIEDADSRNYCIEGLRLEIQDSEKYESNPLTEDIREKFQPQFIEGSKSIDIRSPAIISDFQVMKEVGVISFSIDKPQYVILYIPSEFVASKMLVTVNGQIPMDLKSQDYLLGKEMAMISFVPNQSGTVLITPVQ
;
A
#
# COMPACT_ATOMS: atom_id res chain seq x y z
N MET A 1 67.55 -78.56 -24.48
CA MET A 1 67.08 -78.32 -23.10
C MET A 1 65.67 -77.76 -23.18
N ALA A 2 64.75 -78.43 -22.46
CA ALA A 2 63.34 -78.15 -22.15
C ALA A 2 62.45 -77.41 -23.17
N ASN A 3 61.71 -78.17 -23.98
CA ASN A 3 60.43 -77.72 -24.54
C ASN A 3 59.40 -77.62 -23.41
N PHE A 4 59.04 -76.42 -22.99
CA PHE A 4 57.93 -76.20 -22.06
C PHE A 4 56.60 -76.43 -22.80
N VAL A 5 56.08 -77.65 -22.71
CA VAL A 5 54.71 -77.97 -23.13
C VAL A 5 53.78 -77.44 -22.05
N ILE A 6 53.25 -76.22 -22.27
CA ILE A 6 52.20 -75.67 -21.41
C ILE A 6 50.95 -76.55 -21.59
N ASP A 7 50.52 -77.18 -20.51
CA ASP A 7 49.33 -78.04 -20.43
C ASP A 7 48.11 -77.32 -21.02
N LYS A 8 47.29 -78.05 -21.80
CA LYS A 8 46.03 -77.55 -22.37
C LYS A 8 45.12 -76.93 -21.29
N LYS A 9 45.16 -77.43 -20.05
CA LYS A 9 44.42 -76.86 -18.92
C LYS A 9 44.95 -75.48 -18.51
N ILE A 10 46.26 -75.27 -18.56
CA ILE A 10 46.89 -73.97 -18.21
C ILE A 10 46.61 -72.93 -19.31
N LYS A 11 46.61 -73.34 -20.58
CA LYS A 11 46.18 -72.45 -21.69
C LYS A 11 44.70 -72.04 -21.57
N LEU A 12 43.84 -72.97 -21.14
CA LEU A 12 42.42 -72.68 -20.92
C LEU A 12 42.22 -71.74 -19.72
N VAL A 13 42.97 -71.93 -18.63
CA VAL A 13 42.93 -71.07 -17.45
C VAL A 13 43.45 -69.67 -17.76
N LEU A 14 44.54 -69.52 -18.53
CA LEU A 14 45.05 -68.22 -18.96
C LEU A 14 44.11 -67.51 -19.95
N ALA A 15 43.43 -68.26 -20.84
CA ALA A 15 42.42 -67.70 -21.73
C ALA A 15 41.16 -67.26 -20.99
N LEU A 16 40.72 -68.03 -19.98
CA LEU A 16 39.61 -67.66 -19.10
C LEU A 16 39.97 -66.46 -18.21
N LEU A 17 41.18 -66.39 -17.66
CA LEU A 17 41.67 -65.21 -16.92
C LEU A 17 41.77 -63.98 -17.81
N GLY A 18 42.28 -64.12 -19.04
CA GLY A 18 42.30 -63.04 -20.02
C GLY A 18 40.91 -62.56 -20.41
N ALA A 19 39.94 -63.47 -20.58
CA ALA A 19 38.55 -63.14 -20.86
C ALA A 19 37.86 -62.49 -19.65
N ILE A 20 38.13 -62.95 -18.42
CA ILE A 20 37.59 -62.34 -17.18
C ILE A 20 38.17 -60.94 -16.97
N ILE A 21 39.46 -60.74 -17.23
CA ILE A 21 40.11 -59.41 -17.16
C ILE A 21 39.55 -58.48 -18.24
N CYS A 22 39.32 -58.98 -19.46
CA CYS A 22 38.73 -58.19 -20.54
C CYS A 22 37.24 -57.88 -20.30
N LEU A 23 36.48 -58.81 -19.69
CA LEU A 23 35.11 -58.59 -19.25
C LEU A 23 35.04 -57.65 -18.04
N SER A 24 36.03 -57.64 -17.14
CA SER A 24 36.09 -56.66 -16.06
C SER A 24 36.50 -55.26 -16.54
N PHE A 25 37.29 -55.16 -17.61
CA PHE A 25 37.60 -53.86 -18.26
C PHE A 25 36.43 -53.32 -19.10
N LEU A 26 35.58 -54.21 -19.66
CA LEU A 26 34.34 -53.82 -20.36
C LEU A 26 33.16 -53.57 -19.40
N ALA A 27 33.21 -54.10 -18.18
CA ALA A 27 32.25 -53.81 -17.12
C ALA A 27 32.60 -52.55 -16.30
N TRP A 28 33.69 -51.85 -16.66
CA TRP A 28 34.17 -50.61 -16.00
C TRP A 28 34.05 -49.39 -16.91
N SER A 29 33.21 -49.43 -17.95
CA SER A 29 33.00 -48.28 -18.84
C SER A 29 31.54 -47.86 -19.01
N GLU A 30 30.59 -48.41 -18.24
CA GLU A 30 29.17 -48.02 -18.35
C GLU A 30 28.45 -47.78 -17.01
N ASP A 31 29.18 -47.60 -15.92
CA ASP A 31 28.62 -46.82 -14.81
C ASP A 31 28.93 -45.35 -15.10
N ARG A 32 28.19 -44.75 -16.04
CA ARG A 32 27.96 -43.31 -15.95
C ARG A 32 27.27 -43.15 -14.61
N ILE A 33 27.96 -42.56 -13.64
CA ILE A 33 27.28 -41.93 -12.51
C ILE A 33 26.39 -40.89 -13.17
N PHE A 34 25.11 -41.22 -13.35
CA PHE A 34 24.08 -40.25 -13.65
C PHE A 34 23.94 -39.45 -12.36
N ALA A 35 24.75 -38.41 -12.27
CA ALA A 35 24.58 -37.40 -11.26
C ALA A 35 23.26 -36.68 -11.60
N ASP A 36 22.50 -36.46 -10.56
CA ASP A 36 21.20 -35.79 -10.53
C ASP A 36 21.27 -35.05 -9.19
N PHE A 37 21.75 -33.81 -9.24
CA PHE A 37 22.19 -33.09 -8.04
C PHE A 37 21.02 -32.57 -7.22
N ASP A 38 19.96 -32.13 -7.88
CA ASP A 38 18.74 -31.60 -7.27
C ASP A 38 17.65 -32.67 -7.05
N ASN A 39 17.82 -33.87 -7.63
CA ASN A 39 16.93 -35.02 -7.51
C ASN A 39 15.56 -34.82 -8.15
N ASP A 40 15.49 -34.08 -9.26
CA ASP A 40 14.27 -33.86 -10.01
C ASP A 40 13.92 -35.04 -10.94
N GLY A 41 14.88 -35.94 -11.19
CA GLY A 41 14.75 -37.13 -12.02
C GLY A 41 15.31 -37.00 -13.44
N ILE A 42 15.85 -35.83 -13.78
CA ILE A 42 16.70 -35.55 -14.94
C ILE A 42 18.16 -35.67 -14.48
N THR A 43 19.07 -35.92 -15.42
CA THR A 43 20.48 -36.14 -15.08
C THR A 43 21.25 -34.88 -15.41
N ASP A 44 22.22 -34.46 -14.60
CA ASP A 44 22.95 -33.18 -14.73
C ASP A 44 23.45 -32.86 -16.16
N SER A 45 23.67 -33.87 -17.01
CA SER A 45 24.12 -33.68 -18.40
C SER A 45 23.00 -33.39 -19.42
N ASP A 46 21.77 -33.72 -19.07
CA ASP A 46 20.56 -33.56 -19.87
C ASP A 46 19.57 -32.59 -19.19
N ASP A 47 20.01 -31.90 -18.13
CA ASP A 47 19.23 -31.01 -17.27
C ASP A 47 19.54 -29.54 -17.60
N ASN A 48 18.51 -28.74 -17.89
CA ASN A 48 18.65 -27.31 -18.15
C ASN A 48 18.76 -26.47 -16.87
N CYS A 49 18.46 -27.04 -15.70
CA CYS A 49 18.72 -26.44 -14.39
C CYS A 49 19.36 -27.42 -13.39
N PRO A 50 20.63 -27.84 -13.58
CA PRO A 50 21.26 -28.93 -12.82
C PRO A 50 21.36 -28.76 -11.29
N LEU A 51 20.96 -27.62 -10.74
CA LEU A 51 21.01 -27.30 -9.30
C LEU A 51 19.62 -26.98 -8.73
N ASN A 52 18.59 -26.85 -9.56
CA ASN A 52 17.28 -26.36 -9.22
C ASN A 52 16.22 -27.29 -9.83
N ALA A 53 15.58 -28.08 -8.97
CA ALA A 53 14.73 -29.18 -9.42
C ALA A 53 13.55 -28.74 -10.30
N ASN A 54 13.58 -29.09 -11.59
CA ASN A 54 12.60 -28.68 -12.59
C ASN A 54 12.26 -29.81 -13.57
N LEU A 55 11.60 -30.87 -13.09
CA LEU A 55 11.26 -32.08 -13.86
C LEU A 55 10.56 -31.81 -15.22
N ALA A 56 9.87 -30.67 -15.35
CA ALA A 56 9.21 -30.28 -16.59
C ALA A 56 10.20 -29.86 -17.70
N GLN A 57 11.39 -29.38 -17.32
CA GLN A 57 12.44 -28.86 -18.20
C GLN A 57 11.88 -27.83 -19.17
N THR A 58 11.01 -26.94 -18.65
CA THR A 58 10.53 -25.78 -19.39
C THR A 58 11.72 -24.87 -19.69
N ASP A 59 11.67 -24.23 -20.85
CA ASP A 59 12.70 -23.38 -21.46
C ASP A 59 11.92 -22.52 -22.47
N SER A 60 11.36 -21.42 -21.97
CA SER A 60 10.33 -20.62 -22.65
C SER A 60 10.90 -19.79 -23.81
N ASP A 61 12.16 -19.38 -23.71
CA ASP A 61 12.91 -18.66 -24.74
C ASP A 61 13.81 -19.53 -25.63
N TYR A 62 14.01 -20.81 -25.26
CA TYR A 62 14.87 -21.77 -25.94
C TYR A 62 16.36 -21.42 -25.90
N ASP A 63 16.84 -20.78 -24.84
CA ASP A 63 18.24 -20.38 -24.66
C ASP A 63 19.13 -21.50 -24.04
N THR A 64 18.51 -22.59 -23.59
CA THR A 64 19.06 -23.79 -22.93
C THR A 64 19.27 -23.71 -21.41
N VAL A 65 19.01 -22.56 -20.80
CA VAL A 65 18.72 -22.43 -19.38
C VAL A 65 17.22 -22.74 -19.20
N GLY A 66 16.84 -23.35 -18.09
CA GLY A 66 15.43 -23.64 -17.84
C GLY A 66 14.78 -22.56 -17.00
N ASP A 67 13.47 -22.37 -17.15
CA ASP A 67 12.69 -21.33 -16.46
C ASP A 67 12.94 -21.29 -14.93
N GLU A 68 13.20 -22.44 -14.29
CA GLU A 68 13.45 -22.49 -12.83
C GLU A 68 14.80 -21.88 -12.40
N CYS A 69 15.71 -21.66 -13.35
CA CYS A 69 17.05 -21.14 -13.09
C CYS A 69 17.51 -20.07 -14.09
N ASP A 70 16.63 -19.65 -15.00
CA ASP A 70 16.77 -18.40 -15.72
C ASP A 70 16.37 -17.23 -14.82
N THR A 71 16.69 -16.03 -15.27
CA THR A 71 16.32 -14.77 -14.63
C THR A 71 15.47 -13.88 -15.55
N ASP A 72 15.26 -14.33 -16.78
CA ASP A 72 14.49 -13.70 -17.86
C ASP A 72 14.00 -14.83 -18.79
N ASP A 73 12.92 -15.49 -18.38
CA ASP A 73 12.39 -16.75 -18.93
C ASP A 73 11.98 -16.65 -20.41
N ASP A 74 11.70 -15.45 -20.92
CA ASP A 74 11.32 -15.21 -22.31
C ASP A 74 12.29 -14.33 -23.11
N ASN A 75 13.35 -13.83 -22.45
CA ASN A 75 14.43 -13.05 -23.03
C ASN A 75 13.95 -11.74 -23.69
N ASP A 76 12.88 -11.13 -23.17
CA ASP A 76 12.36 -9.84 -23.63
C ASP A 76 13.15 -8.64 -23.07
N GLY A 77 13.99 -8.91 -22.07
CA GLY A 77 14.86 -7.93 -21.42
C GLY A 77 14.29 -7.34 -20.14
N VAL A 78 13.19 -7.87 -19.61
CA VAL A 78 12.65 -7.61 -18.27
C VAL A 78 12.87 -8.83 -17.38
N SER A 79 13.48 -8.66 -16.21
CA SER A 79 13.69 -9.81 -15.31
C SER A 79 12.38 -10.40 -14.79
N ASP A 80 12.31 -11.72 -14.57
CA ASP A 80 11.11 -12.41 -14.04
C ASP A 80 10.59 -11.82 -12.73
N SER A 81 11.48 -11.20 -11.94
CA SER A 81 11.13 -10.56 -10.67
C SER A 81 10.23 -9.33 -10.82
N LEU A 82 10.18 -8.76 -12.03
CA LEU A 82 9.38 -7.60 -12.40
C LEU A 82 8.34 -7.94 -13.48
N ASP A 83 8.51 -9.05 -14.18
CA ASP A 83 7.67 -9.48 -15.29
C ASP A 83 6.43 -10.26 -14.81
N GLN A 84 5.23 -9.76 -15.12
CA GLN A 84 3.96 -10.44 -14.84
C GLN A 84 3.59 -11.52 -15.86
N PHE A 85 4.27 -11.50 -17.00
CA PHE A 85 4.10 -12.31 -18.19
C PHE A 85 5.41 -13.00 -18.60
N ASP A 86 6.24 -13.36 -17.63
CA ASP A 86 7.57 -14.02 -17.69
C ASP A 86 7.83 -15.07 -18.80
N THR A 87 6.79 -15.64 -19.41
CA THR A 87 6.90 -16.64 -20.49
C THR A 87 6.39 -16.15 -21.85
N ASN A 88 6.10 -14.85 -21.99
CA ASN A 88 5.53 -14.22 -23.17
C ASN A 88 6.33 -12.97 -23.58
N PRO A 89 7.21 -13.09 -24.60
CA PRO A 89 8.20 -12.06 -24.91
C PRO A 89 7.64 -10.83 -25.67
N LEU A 90 6.34 -10.61 -25.56
CA LEU A 90 5.62 -9.50 -26.17
C LEU A 90 5.12 -8.50 -25.13
N ASP A 91 5.00 -8.90 -23.87
CA ASP A 91 4.46 -8.09 -22.79
C ASP A 91 5.13 -8.46 -21.48
N TRP A 92 5.34 -7.47 -20.61
CA TRP A 92 5.90 -7.69 -19.27
C TRP A 92 4.97 -7.24 -18.13
N ALA A 93 3.99 -6.37 -18.41
CA ALA A 93 3.01 -5.91 -17.43
C ALA A 93 1.69 -5.46 -18.05
N ASP A 94 0.64 -5.46 -17.23
CA ASP A 94 -0.71 -4.93 -17.53
C ASP A 94 -0.93 -3.69 -16.65
N PHE A 95 -0.85 -2.49 -17.26
CA PHE A 95 -0.81 -1.23 -16.52
C PHE A 95 -2.18 -0.63 -16.18
N ASP A 96 -3.24 -1.04 -16.88
CA ASP A 96 -4.61 -0.60 -16.57
C ASP A 96 -5.42 -1.65 -15.80
N PHE A 97 -4.87 -2.86 -15.69
CA PHE A 97 -5.29 -3.97 -14.85
C PHE A 97 -6.61 -4.61 -15.29
N ASP A 98 -6.86 -4.66 -16.59
CA ASP A 98 -8.05 -5.30 -17.16
C ASP A 98 -7.87 -6.80 -17.49
N GLY A 99 -6.63 -7.28 -17.40
CA GLY A 99 -6.22 -8.67 -17.64
C GLY A 99 -5.66 -8.93 -19.04
N ILE A 100 -5.39 -7.89 -19.83
CA ILE A 100 -4.77 -7.96 -21.16
C ILE A 100 -3.42 -7.20 -21.11
N GLY A 101 -2.35 -7.81 -21.59
CA GLY A 101 -1.05 -7.12 -21.69
C GLY A 101 -1.06 -6.04 -22.78
N SER A 102 -0.36 -4.93 -22.56
CA SER A 102 -0.42 -3.72 -23.40
C SER A 102 -0.17 -4.00 -24.91
N SER A 103 0.67 -4.96 -25.28
CA SER A 103 0.95 -5.27 -26.69
C SER A 103 -0.22 -5.94 -27.42
N GLN A 104 -1.13 -6.56 -26.67
CA GLN A 104 -2.34 -7.23 -27.17
C GLN A 104 -3.62 -6.45 -26.90
N ASP A 105 -3.54 -5.44 -26.04
CA ASP A 105 -4.63 -4.51 -25.79
C ASP A 105 -4.80 -3.55 -26.97
N THR A 106 -6.00 -3.00 -27.11
CA THR A 106 -6.36 -2.03 -28.15
C THR A 106 -6.88 -0.72 -27.58
N ASP A 107 -6.83 -0.59 -26.25
CA ASP A 107 -7.28 0.53 -25.41
C ASP A 107 -6.42 0.55 -24.13
N ASP A 108 -5.08 0.68 -24.25
CA ASP A 108 -4.09 0.36 -23.19
C ASP A 108 -4.22 1.22 -21.90
N ASP A 109 -5.04 2.27 -21.91
CA ASP A 109 -5.34 3.11 -20.74
C ASP A 109 -6.81 3.02 -20.26
N ASN A 110 -7.61 2.21 -20.97
CA ASN A 110 -9.02 1.97 -20.75
C ASN A 110 -9.84 3.26 -20.59
N ASP A 111 -9.50 4.32 -21.36
CA ASP A 111 -10.27 5.57 -21.41
C ASP A 111 -11.49 5.51 -22.36
N GLY A 112 -11.61 4.41 -23.12
CA GLY A 112 -12.68 4.13 -24.05
C GLY A 112 -12.42 4.63 -25.48
N ILE A 113 -11.20 5.11 -25.76
CA ILE A 113 -10.73 5.53 -27.08
C ILE A 113 -9.60 4.60 -27.54
N LEU A 114 -9.94 3.70 -28.47
CA LEU A 114 -8.93 2.79 -29.05
C LEU A 114 -7.64 3.49 -29.49
N ASP A 115 -6.48 2.88 -29.24
CA ASP A 115 -5.13 3.47 -29.42
C ASP A 115 -4.93 4.05 -30.82
N THR A 116 -5.48 3.38 -31.82
CA THR A 116 -5.41 3.80 -33.23
C THR A 116 -6.01 5.19 -33.50
N ASN A 117 -6.87 5.67 -32.60
CA ASN A 117 -7.53 6.97 -32.65
C ASN A 117 -7.19 7.85 -31.44
N ASP A 118 -6.40 7.35 -30.49
CA ASP A 118 -6.05 8.11 -29.31
C ASP A 118 -4.72 8.87 -29.48
N SER A 119 -4.67 10.05 -28.87
CA SER A 119 -3.48 10.89 -28.85
C SER A 119 -2.53 10.56 -27.70
N TYR A 120 -2.99 9.81 -26.68
CA TYR A 120 -2.26 9.44 -25.48
C TYR A 120 -2.53 7.97 -25.09
N PRO A 121 -2.25 7.01 -26.01
CA PRO A 121 -2.80 5.66 -25.97
C PRO A 121 -2.37 4.79 -24.78
N MET A 122 -1.54 5.31 -23.88
CA MET A 122 -0.93 4.56 -22.79
C MET A 122 -1.11 5.31 -21.48
N THR A 123 -1.26 4.56 -20.39
CA THR A 123 -1.24 5.12 -19.03
C THR A 123 0.05 5.90 -18.75
N ALA A 124 -0.01 6.82 -17.79
CA ALA A 124 1.21 7.52 -17.37
C ALA A 124 2.18 6.55 -16.68
N SER A 125 1.66 5.56 -15.95
CA SER A 125 2.48 4.50 -15.36
C SER A 125 3.27 3.71 -16.42
N GLU A 126 2.65 3.32 -17.53
CA GLU A 126 3.35 2.56 -18.58
C GLU A 126 4.47 3.39 -19.23
N ILE A 127 4.18 4.65 -19.55
CA ILE A 127 5.16 5.56 -20.16
C ILE A 127 6.37 5.74 -19.23
N LEU A 128 6.13 5.96 -17.94
CA LEU A 128 7.20 6.16 -16.97
C LEU A 128 7.96 4.87 -16.68
N ALA A 129 7.27 3.74 -16.56
CA ALA A 129 7.91 2.45 -16.34
C ALA A 129 8.86 2.11 -17.49
N THR A 130 8.40 2.25 -18.74
CA THR A 130 9.24 2.04 -19.93
C THR A 130 10.44 2.97 -19.96
N LYS A 131 10.26 4.24 -19.56
CA LYS A 131 11.33 5.24 -19.57
C LYS A 131 12.40 4.98 -18.49
N TYR A 132 12.01 4.38 -17.37
CA TYR A 132 12.84 4.21 -16.18
C TYR A 132 13.09 2.74 -15.81
N LEU A 133 12.91 1.82 -16.77
CA LEU A 133 12.97 0.37 -16.55
C LEU A 133 14.26 -0.05 -15.83
N ASP A 134 15.44 0.32 -16.33
CA ASP A 134 16.74 0.03 -15.70
C ASP A 134 16.78 0.41 -14.21
N ASN A 135 16.17 1.55 -13.84
CA ASN A 135 16.13 2.01 -12.45
C ASN A 135 15.19 1.17 -11.59
N ILE A 136 14.05 0.77 -12.15
CA ILE A 136 13.03 -0.03 -11.48
C ILE A 136 13.57 -1.44 -11.23
N GLU A 137 14.19 -2.06 -12.24
CA GLU A 137 14.81 -3.39 -12.15
C GLU A 137 15.95 -3.42 -11.12
N THR A 138 16.82 -2.41 -11.15
CA THR A 138 17.93 -2.30 -10.18
C THR A 138 17.41 -2.35 -8.74
N CYS A 139 16.25 -1.76 -8.46
CA CYS A 139 15.62 -1.85 -7.15
C CYS A 139 14.93 -3.22 -6.94
N ALA A 140 14.19 -3.73 -7.92
CA ALA A 140 13.43 -4.99 -7.84
C ALA A 140 14.31 -6.20 -7.47
N GLU A 141 15.51 -6.30 -8.06
CA GLU A 141 16.47 -7.39 -7.83
C GLU A 141 17.05 -7.42 -6.40
N MET A 142 16.79 -6.41 -5.57
CA MET A 142 17.33 -6.34 -4.22
C MET A 142 16.66 -7.35 -3.28
N ASN A 143 17.44 -8.34 -2.84
CA ASN A 143 17.01 -9.37 -1.88
C ASN A 143 16.65 -8.86 -0.47
N ASP A 144 17.17 -7.70 -0.07
CA ASP A 144 16.88 -7.09 1.23
C ASP A 144 15.77 -6.04 1.08
N GLY A 145 14.60 -6.32 1.67
CA GLY A 145 13.42 -5.45 1.53
C GLY A 145 13.63 -4.03 2.08
N THR A 146 14.47 -3.85 3.09
CA THR A 146 14.79 -2.50 3.59
C THR A 146 15.62 -1.72 2.57
N MET A 147 16.65 -2.35 1.99
CA MET A 147 17.46 -1.73 0.94
C MET A 147 16.64 -1.46 -0.34
N ARG A 148 15.75 -2.39 -0.70
CA ARG A 148 14.81 -2.23 -1.82
C ARG A 148 13.92 -1.00 -1.63
N LEU A 149 13.32 -0.86 -0.45
CA LEU A 149 12.46 0.27 -0.13
C LEU A 149 13.21 1.60 -0.23
N VAL A 150 14.42 1.67 0.33
CA VAL A 150 15.28 2.86 0.23
C VAL A 150 15.63 3.19 -1.22
N CYS A 151 15.92 2.17 -2.04
CA CYS A 151 16.18 2.34 -3.48
C CYS A 151 14.98 2.98 -4.18
N TYR A 152 13.77 2.46 -3.96
CA TYR A 152 12.56 3.02 -4.55
C TYR A 152 12.27 4.44 -4.04
N SER A 153 12.45 4.71 -2.75
CA SER A 153 12.32 6.07 -2.19
C SER A 153 13.23 7.08 -2.91
N GLU A 154 14.51 6.75 -3.12
CA GLU A 154 15.45 7.59 -3.87
C GLU A 154 15.04 7.75 -5.35
N PHE A 155 14.58 6.66 -5.98
CA PHE A 155 14.08 6.67 -7.34
C PHE A 155 12.87 7.60 -7.50
N PHE A 156 11.83 7.46 -6.67
CA PHE A 156 10.63 8.28 -6.75
C PHE A 156 10.89 9.75 -6.43
N GLY A 157 11.83 10.05 -5.53
CA GLY A 157 12.30 11.42 -5.34
C GLY A 157 12.87 12.01 -6.63
N THR A 158 13.80 11.29 -7.26
CA THR A 158 14.44 11.70 -8.53
C THR A 158 13.44 11.80 -9.68
N LEU A 159 12.50 10.86 -9.78
CA LEU A 159 11.42 10.86 -10.77
C LEU A 159 10.57 12.13 -10.64
N THR A 160 10.17 12.46 -9.42
CA THR A 160 9.31 13.62 -9.12
C THR A 160 10.00 14.93 -9.54
N GLU A 161 11.30 15.07 -9.27
CA GLU A 161 12.09 16.24 -9.70
C GLU A 161 12.16 16.38 -11.24
N ASN A 162 12.29 15.25 -11.94
CA ASN A 162 12.50 15.19 -13.38
C ASN A 162 11.20 15.44 -14.17
N GLU A 163 10.14 14.71 -13.84
CA GLU A 163 8.86 14.76 -14.55
C GLU A 163 8.03 15.98 -14.16
N LYS A 164 8.20 16.46 -12.91
CA LYS A 164 7.44 17.59 -12.34
C LYS A 164 5.93 17.38 -12.41
N ASN A 165 5.51 16.11 -12.37
CA ASN A 165 4.13 15.71 -12.25
C ASN A 165 4.00 14.66 -11.15
N ASN A 166 3.50 15.10 -10.00
CA ASN A 166 3.36 14.25 -8.83
C ASN A 166 2.28 13.18 -9.02
N SER A 167 1.26 13.46 -9.84
CA SER A 167 0.16 12.53 -10.07
C SER A 167 0.64 11.31 -10.84
N ASP A 168 1.41 11.52 -11.91
CA ASP A 168 2.00 10.45 -12.72
C ASP A 168 3.00 9.61 -11.90
N ALA A 169 3.78 10.25 -11.02
CA ALA A 169 4.67 9.55 -10.10
C ALA A 169 3.90 8.67 -9.09
N LEU A 170 2.75 9.15 -8.58
CA LEU A 170 1.89 8.36 -7.70
C LEU A 170 1.16 7.24 -8.45
N GLU A 171 0.79 7.46 -9.71
CA GLU A 171 0.21 6.43 -10.57
C GLU A 171 1.20 5.29 -10.78
N LEU A 172 2.46 5.62 -11.11
CA LEU A 172 3.53 4.62 -11.22
C LEU A 172 3.76 3.88 -9.90
N SER A 173 3.76 4.57 -8.74
CA SER A 173 3.97 3.88 -7.47
C SER A 173 2.87 2.88 -7.14
N ILE A 174 1.62 3.19 -7.50
CA ILE A 174 0.49 2.25 -7.37
C ILE A 174 0.66 1.06 -8.31
N ALA A 175 1.01 1.33 -9.58
CA ALA A 175 1.19 0.27 -10.58
C ALA A 175 2.28 -0.71 -10.16
N LEU A 176 3.45 -0.18 -9.77
CA LEU A 176 4.57 -1.00 -9.29
C LEU A 176 4.25 -1.77 -8.00
N SER A 177 3.40 -1.24 -7.12
CA SER A 177 2.92 -2.02 -5.96
C SER A 177 1.97 -3.14 -6.34
N LYS A 178 1.11 -2.95 -7.35
CA LYS A 178 0.17 -3.99 -7.78
C LYS A 178 0.85 -5.18 -8.44
N ILE A 179 1.94 -4.94 -9.18
CA ILE A 179 2.72 -5.99 -9.82
C ILE A 179 3.72 -6.64 -8.86
N GLY A 180 3.79 -6.19 -7.60
CA GLY A 180 4.65 -6.77 -6.56
C GLY A 180 6.08 -6.23 -6.53
N ALA A 181 6.42 -5.25 -7.38
CA ALA A 181 7.75 -4.64 -7.40
C ALA A 181 8.01 -3.78 -6.14
N ILE A 182 6.98 -3.11 -5.62
CA ILE A 182 7.05 -2.29 -4.40
C ILE A 182 6.11 -2.84 -3.33
N ASP A 183 6.66 -3.16 -2.15
CA ASP A 183 5.90 -3.74 -1.05
C ASP A 183 4.70 -2.88 -0.58
N ASP A 184 4.89 -1.55 -0.46
CA ASP A 184 3.81 -0.61 -0.10
C ASP A 184 4.06 0.77 -0.71
N CYS A 185 3.13 1.22 -1.56
CA CYS A 185 3.22 2.52 -2.22
C CYS A 185 3.11 3.72 -1.24
N HIS A 186 2.64 3.50 0.00
CA HIS A 186 2.58 4.50 1.06
C HIS A 186 3.94 5.15 1.31
N PHE A 187 4.98 4.36 1.53
CA PHE A 187 6.30 4.88 1.89
C PHE A 187 6.93 5.68 0.75
N VAL A 188 6.90 5.18 -0.48
CA VAL A 188 7.46 5.91 -1.63
C VAL A 188 6.66 7.20 -1.91
N SER A 189 5.37 7.23 -1.59
CA SER A 189 4.57 8.45 -1.72
C SER A 189 4.95 9.54 -0.72
N HIS A 190 5.56 9.21 0.44
CA HIS A 190 6.13 10.22 1.34
C HIS A 190 7.20 11.03 0.61
N GLU A 191 8.09 10.36 -0.13
CA GLU A 191 9.18 11.03 -0.85
C GLU A 191 8.65 11.91 -1.99
N ILE A 192 7.63 11.46 -2.72
CA ILE A 192 6.96 12.29 -3.74
C ILE A 192 6.39 13.57 -3.10
N GLY A 193 5.73 13.43 -1.94
CA GLY A 193 5.21 14.56 -1.18
C GLY A 193 6.30 15.50 -0.66
N HIS A 194 7.40 14.94 -0.18
CA HIS A 194 8.56 15.68 0.30
C HIS A 194 9.14 16.57 -0.81
N VAL A 195 9.51 15.96 -1.95
CA VAL A 195 10.05 16.68 -3.11
C VAL A 195 9.07 17.72 -3.65
N SER A 196 7.78 17.40 -3.70
CA SER A 196 6.74 18.34 -4.11
C SER A 196 6.77 19.62 -3.27
N TYR A 197 6.88 19.50 -1.94
CA TYR A 197 6.99 20.67 -1.08
C TYR A 197 8.31 21.42 -1.28
N GLU A 198 9.44 20.73 -1.42
CA GLU A 198 10.73 21.39 -1.66
C GLU A 198 10.75 22.21 -2.95
N MET A 199 10.06 21.72 -3.99
CA MET A 199 9.93 22.42 -5.27
C MET A 199 9.01 23.65 -5.20
N THR A 200 7.90 23.59 -4.46
CA THR A 200 6.92 24.68 -4.40
C THR A 200 7.21 25.67 -3.27
N THR A 201 7.74 25.17 -2.14
CA THR A 201 7.86 25.82 -0.83
C THR A 201 6.53 26.39 -0.31
N ASP A 202 5.40 25.83 -0.76
CA ASP A 202 4.05 26.29 -0.46
C ASP A 202 3.16 25.09 -0.16
N VAL A 203 2.97 24.82 1.13
CA VAL A 203 2.21 23.66 1.64
C VAL A 203 0.80 23.60 1.04
N THR A 204 0.11 24.74 0.91
CA THR A 204 -1.24 24.77 0.36
C THR A 204 -1.24 24.39 -1.12
N LYS A 205 -0.29 24.90 -1.91
CA LYS A 205 -0.17 24.52 -3.32
C LYS A 205 0.21 23.05 -3.51
N SER A 206 1.08 22.51 -2.67
CA SER A 206 1.50 21.11 -2.78
C SER A 206 0.36 20.14 -2.46
N LEU A 207 -0.57 20.50 -1.57
CA LEU A 207 -1.73 19.64 -1.25
C LEU A 207 -2.92 19.82 -2.21
N GLN A 208 -3.02 20.96 -2.88
CA GLN A 208 -4.13 21.26 -3.78
C GLN A 208 -4.09 20.41 -5.06
N GLY A 209 -5.24 19.83 -5.43
CA GLY A 209 -5.39 19.06 -6.67
C GLY A 209 -4.91 17.62 -6.59
N MET A 210 -4.34 17.21 -5.46
CA MET A 210 -3.90 15.83 -5.22
C MET A 210 -4.99 15.03 -4.51
N ASP A 211 -5.13 13.76 -4.85
CA ASP A 211 -5.97 12.82 -4.11
C ASP A 211 -5.18 12.29 -2.91
N GLY A 212 -5.63 12.64 -1.70
CA GLY A 212 -5.00 12.24 -0.45
C GLY A 212 -5.27 10.80 -0.06
N THR A 213 -6.16 10.10 -0.77
CA THR A 213 -6.41 8.68 -0.53
C THR A 213 -5.42 7.78 -1.25
N MET A 214 -4.74 8.29 -2.28
CA MET A 214 -3.70 7.55 -3.00
C MET A 214 -2.58 7.15 -2.04
N CYS A 215 -2.18 5.88 -2.11
CA CYS A 215 -1.13 5.33 -1.26
C CYS A 215 -1.32 5.64 0.23
N ARG A 216 -2.57 5.49 0.73
CA ARG A 216 -2.92 5.66 2.15
C ARG A 216 -2.48 7.02 2.72
N GLY A 217 -2.54 8.09 1.93
CA GLY A 217 -2.18 9.44 2.38
C GLY A 217 -0.69 9.74 2.48
N GLY A 218 0.18 8.84 2.05
CA GLY A 218 1.61 9.03 2.21
C GLY A 218 2.15 10.28 1.52
N TYR A 219 1.58 10.70 0.38
CA TYR A 219 1.90 12.00 -0.23
C TYR A 219 1.65 13.18 0.72
N PHE A 220 0.51 13.19 1.43
CA PHE A 220 0.16 14.25 2.37
C PHE A 220 1.08 14.25 3.59
N HIS A 221 1.46 13.06 4.05
CA HIS A 221 2.45 12.90 5.12
C HIS A 221 3.78 13.51 4.71
N GLY A 222 4.28 13.18 3.52
CA GLY A 222 5.50 13.73 2.95
C GLY A 222 5.52 15.25 2.85
N VAL A 223 4.47 15.84 2.29
CA VAL A 223 4.35 17.31 2.16
C VAL A 223 4.39 18.00 3.52
N LEU A 224 3.62 17.48 4.50
CA LEU A 224 3.51 18.11 5.82
C LEU A 224 4.78 17.88 6.66
N SER A 225 5.37 16.69 6.59
CA SER A 225 6.69 16.40 7.18
C SER A 225 7.75 17.35 6.65
N SER A 226 7.86 17.54 5.34
CA SER A 226 8.83 18.45 4.73
C SER A 226 8.58 19.92 5.10
N TYR A 227 7.31 20.35 5.13
CA TYR A 227 6.93 21.69 5.55
C TYR A 227 7.40 22.01 6.98
N PHE A 228 7.08 21.13 7.93
CA PHE A 228 7.44 21.32 9.34
C PHE A 228 8.93 21.13 9.60
N HIS A 229 9.57 20.16 8.94
CA HIS A 229 11.01 19.97 8.98
C HIS A 229 11.75 21.23 8.50
N ASN A 230 11.32 21.83 7.39
CA ASN A 230 11.93 23.05 6.87
C ASN A 230 11.80 24.24 7.85
N ILE A 231 10.69 24.35 8.59
CA ILE A 231 10.52 25.38 9.61
C ILE A 231 11.53 25.18 10.76
N GLU A 232 11.67 23.94 11.22
CA GLU A 232 12.63 23.54 12.27
C GLU A 232 14.07 23.84 11.83
N GLU A 233 14.46 23.39 10.63
CA GLU A 233 15.81 23.57 10.10
C GLU A 233 16.19 25.06 9.97
N LEU A 234 15.22 25.90 9.61
CA LEU A 234 15.39 27.35 9.53
C LEU A 234 15.39 28.04 10.91
N GLY A 235 15.18 27.31 12.00
CA GLY A 235 15.10 27.83 13.37
C GLY A 235 13.93 28.78 13.59
N LYS A 236 12.84 28.62 12.82
CA LYS A 236 11.63 29.44 12.96
C LYS A 236 10.76 28.89 14.09
N SER A 237 9.91 29.75 14.66
CA SER A 237 8.92 29.33 15.65
C SER A 237 7.83 28.48 15.00
N PHE A 238 7.24 27.59 15.79
CA PHE A 238 6.08 26.79 15.39
C PHE A 238 4.96 27.71 14.87
N PRO A 239 4.36 27.42 13.70
CA PRO A 239 3.43 28.36 13.06
C PRO A 239 2.13 28.50 13.84
N ASP A 240 1.73 29.71 14.23
CA ASP A 240 0.42 29.96 14.88
C ASP A 240 -0.79 29.53 14.02
N SER A 241 -0.61 29.41 12.70
CA SER A 241 -1.65 29.05 11.73
C SER A 241 -1.76 27.55 11.45
N TYR A 242 -1.04 26.69 12.19
CA TYR A 242 -1.00 25.25 11.91
C TYR A 242 -2.40 24.59 11.88
N GLN A 243 -3.32 25.09 12.71
CA GLN A 243 -4.67 24.57 12.87
C GLN A 243 -5.53 24.68 11.60
N THR A 244 -5.20 25.64 10.72
CA THR A 244 -5.98 25.95 9.51
C THR A 244 -5.33 25.48 8.22
N ILE A 245 -4.18 24.78 8.28
CA ILE A 245 -3.45 24.32 7.08
C ILE A 245 -4.34 23.44 6.20
N CYS A 246 -5.18 22.60 6.81
CA CYS A 246 -6.06 21.66 6.11
C CYS A 246 -7.46 22.21 5.83
N ASP A 247 -7.77 23.46 6.16
CA ASP A 247 -9.15 23.98 6.11
C ASP A 247 -9.74 23.98 4.69
N ASP A 248 -8.91 24.21 3.68
CA ASP A 248 -9.32 24.20 2.27
C ASP A 248 -9.76 22.81 1.77
N LEU A 249 -9.42 21.75 2.53
CA LEU A 249 -9.78 20.37 2.21
C LEU A 249 -11.03 19.91 2.96
N ILE A 250 -11.58 20.72 3.88
CA ILE A 250 -12.78 20.36 4.65
C ILE A 250 -13.91 19.92 3.71
N GLY A 251 -14.40 18.71 3.95
CA GLY A 251 -15.47 18.10 3.16
C GLY A 251 -14.99 17.11 2.11
N SER A 252 -13.69 17.02 1.83
CA SER A 252 -13.11 15.93 1.02
C SER A 252 -12.57 14.78 1.86
N SER A 253 -12.33 13.63 1.21
CA SER A 253 -11.57 12.51 1.79
C SER A 253 -10.19 12.98 2.26
N ASN A 254 -9.51 13.80 1.45
CA ASN A 254 -8.15 14.31 1.67
C ASN A 254 -7.98 15.12 2.96
N TYR A 255 -9.07 15.63 3.55
CA TYR A 255 -9.00 16.32 4.83
C TYR A 255 -8.44 15.41 5.92
N GLN A 256 -8.80 14.13 5.90
CA GLN A 256 -8.35 13.18 6.93
C GLN A 256 -6.85 12.93 6.82
N ASP A 257 -6.37 12.69 5.61
CA ASP A 257 -4.96 12.44 5.29
C ASP A 257 -4.11 13.69 5.56
N CYS A 258 -4.64 14.89 5.30
CA CYS A 258 -3.98 16.13 5.70
C CYS A 258 -3.84 16.26 7.21
N VAL A 259 -4.92 16.03 7.97
CA VAL A 259 -4.84 16.19 9.44
C VAL A 259 -4.02 15.07 10.08
N HIS A 260 -4.03 13.86 9.50
CA HIS A 260 -3.12 12.79 9.90
C HIS A 260 -1.66 13.19 9.62
N GLY A 261 -1.37 13.68 8.41
CA GLY A 261 -0.04 14.17 8.04
C GLY A 261 0.44 15.37 8.87
N LEU A 262 -0.44 16.18 9.46
CA LEU A 262 -0.03 17.20 10.45
C LEU A 262 0.68 16.55 11.64
N GLY A 263 0.20 15.39 12.09
CA GLY A 263 0.83 14.64 13.17
C GLY A 263 2.25 14.20 12.82
N HIS A 264 2.47 13.70 11.59
CA HIS A 264 3.81 13.41 11.08
C HIS A 264 4.67 14.68 11.12
N GLY A 265 4.17 15.78 10.56
CA GLY A 265 4.82 17.07 10.56
C GLY A 265 5.24 17.56 11.96
N PHE A 266 4.39 17.39 12.97
CA PHE A 266 4.72 17.79 14.34
C PHE A 266 5.90 17.00 14.89
N VAL A 267 5.96 15.68 14.64
CA VAL A 267 7.11 14.86 15.04
C VAL A 267 8.37 15.32 14.32
N HIS A 268 8.29 15.72 13.04
CA HIS A 268 9.43 16.28 12.31
C HIS A 268 9.89 17.64 12.84
N TYR A 269 9.00 18.46 13.40
CA TYR A 269 9.36 19.76 14.00
C TYR A 269 9.87 19.64 15.44
N PHE A 270 9.22 18.82 16.27
CA PHE A 270 9.55 18.68 17.70
C PHE A 270 10.61 17.59 17.98
N GLY A 271 10.88 16.71 17.01
CA GLY A 271 11.85 15.63 17.13
C GLY A 271 11.43 14.60 18.17
N ASP A 272 12.29 14.36 19.17
CA ASP A 272 12.05 13.38 20.23
C ASP A 272 11.07 13.88 21.33
N ASP A 273 10.60 15.14 21.25
CA ASP A 273 9.63 15.71 22.19
C ASP A 273 8.18 15.33 21.81
N LEU A 274 7.79 14.12 22.20
CA LEU A 274 6.44 13.60 21.99
C LEU A 274 5.36 14.48 22.63
N ASN A 275 5.61 15.04 23.81
CA ASN A 275 4.61 15.82 24.55
C ASN A 275 4.22 17.08 23.77
N SER A 276 5.20 17.82 23.24
CA SER A 276 4.91 19.01 22.42
C SER A 276 4.13 18.67 21.15
N SER A 277 4.39 17.52 20.55
CA SER A 277 3.63 17.03 19.38
C SER A 277 2.18 16.73 19.75
N LEU A 278 1.95 16.02 20.87
CA LEU A 278 0.60 15.67 21.34
C LEU A 278 -0.18 16.90 21.81
N GLU A 279 0.45 17.80 22.56
CA GLU A 279 -0.18 19.06 23.00
C GLU A 279 -0.68 19.86 21.79
N SER A 280 0.12 19.92 20.71
CA SER A 280 -0.27 20.58 19.46
C SER A 280 -1.47 19.91 18.78
N CYS A 281 -1.57 18.58 18.81
CA CYS A 281 -2.77 17.87 18.33
C CYS A 281 -3.98 18.08 19.26
N HIS A 282 -3.76 18.17 20.57
CA HIS A 282 -4.82 18.28 21.56
C HIS A 282 -5.54 19.63 21.53
N ASP A 283 -4.86 20.67 21.07
CA ASP A 283 -5.41 21.99 20.81
C ASP A 283 -6.34 22.06 19.58
N LEU A 284 -6.36 21.02 18.74
CA LEU A 284 -7.25 20.92 17.59
C LEU A 284 -8.68 20.50 18.00
N SER A 285 -9.62 20.57 17.05
CA SER A 285 -10.98 20.05 17.30
C SER A 285 -10.94 18.55 17.63
N PHE A 286 -11.94 18.03 18.35
CA PHE A 286 -11.99 16.62 18.76
C PHE A 286 -11.74 15.63 17.60
N TYR A 287 -12.30 15.91 16.41
CA TYR A 287 -12.09 15.05 15.25
C TYR A 287 -10.66 15.16 14.70
N GLN A 288 -10.13 16.37 14.62
CA GLN A 288 -8.76 16.60 14.15
C GLN A 288 -7.72 16.02 15.12
N ASN A 289 -7.94 16.18 16.43
CA ASN A 289 -7.11 15.63 17.48
C ASN A 289 -6.89 14.12 17.26
N ILE A 290 -7.97 13.35 17.08
CA ILE A 290 -7.87 11.89 16.88
C ILE A 290 -7.00 11.54 15.66
N LEU A 291 -7.19 12.23 14.54
CA LEU A 291 -6.44 11.99 13.31
C LEU A 291 -4.97 12.40 13.45
N CYS A 292 -4.74 13.57 14.05
CA CYS A 292 -3.41 14.12 14.29
C CYS A 292 -2.61 13.24 15.25
N VAL A 293 -3.20 12.81 16.38
CA VAL A 293 -2.55 11.90 17.34
C VAL A 293 -2.18 10.57 16.67
N LYS A 294 -3.02 10.04 15.78
CA LYS A 294 -2.69 8.85 14.99
C LYS A 294 -1.43 9.05 14.15
N GLY A 295 -1.33 10.18 13.45
CA GLY A 295 -0.13 10.52 12.66
C GLY A 295 1.11 10.74 13.54
N VAL A 296 0.96 11.43 14.67
CA VAL A 296 2.06 11.59 15.65
C VAL A 296 2.55 10.21 16.10
N MET A 297 1.65 9.33 16.51
CA MET A 297 2.02 8.01 17.03
C MET A 297 2.61 7.12 15.95
N MET A 298 2.05 7.12 14.73
CA MET A 298 2.61 6.38 13.59
C MET A 298 4.07 6.79 13.31
N GLN A 299 4.34 8.10 13.21
CA GLN A 299 5.69 8.59 12.96
C GLN A 299 6.63 8.39 14.16
N TYR A 300 6.14 8.62 15.39
CA TYR A 300 6.95 8.52 16.59
C TYR A 300 7.38 7.08 16.88
N THR A 301 6.45 6.11 16.81
CA THR A 301 6.77 4.70 17.08
C THR A 301 7.75 4.16 16.05
N ASP A 302 7.56 4.53 14.78
CA ASP A 302 8.51 4.19 13.71
C ASP A 302 9.90 4.77 13.99
N ASN A 303 10.00 6.08 14.25
CA ASN A 303 11.28 6.74 14.56
C ASN A 303 12.02 6.07 15.72
N VAL A 304 11.32 5.77 16.82
CA VAL A 304 11.95 5.19 18.01
C VAL A 304 12.41 3.75 17.75
N ILE A 305 11.58 2.93 17.11
CA ILE A 305 11.90 1.52 16.83
C ILE A 305 13.04 1.42 15.80
N THR A 306 12.98 2.20 14.72
CA THR A 306 14.02 2.25 13.68
C THR A 306 15.38 2.66 14.26
N ARG A 307 15.41 3.68 15.14
CA ARG A 307 16.67 4.19 15.72
C ARG A 307 17.24 3.30 16.83
N ASN A 308 16.38 2.74 17.68
CA ASN A 308 16.80 2.07 18.92
C ASN A 308 16.66 0.54 18.88
N GLY A 309 16.03 0.01 17.84
CA GLY A 309 15.72 -1.41 17.69
C GLY A 309 14.58 -1.91 18.58
N MET A 310 14.19 -3.17 18.39
CA MET A 310 13.03 -3.79 19.03
C MET A 310 13.40 -4.56 20.32
N SER A 311 14.20 -3.94 21.18
CA SER A 311 14.53 -4.57 22.48
C SER A 311 13.34 -4.51 23.45
N LYS A 312 13.28 -5.42 24.41
CA LYS A 312 12.25 -5.41 25.46
C LYS A 312 12.17 -4.05 26.17
N ASP A 313 13.33 -3.45 26.47
CA ASP A 313 13.40 -2.16 27.15
C ASP A 313 12.84 -1.04 26.29
N VAL A 314 13.06 -1.07 24.97
CA VAL A 314 12.47 -0.07 24.05
C VAL A 314 10.95 -0.25 23.97
N LEU A 315 10.47 -1.45 23.64
CA LEU A 315 9.05 -1.71 23.44
C LEU A 315 8.20 -1.49 24.70
N SER A 316 8.75 -1.79 25.88
CA SER A 316 8.02 -1.61 27.14
C SER A 316 7.91 -0.15 27.58
N ASN A 317 8.85 0.71 27.19
CA ASN A 317 8.85 2.12 27.57
C ASN A 317 8.31 3.05 26.49
N LEU A 318 8.11 2.54 25.26
CA LEU A 318 7.67 3.33 24.11
C LEU A 318 6.31 4.00 24.34
N CYS A 319 5.36 3.26 24.93
CA CYS A 319 3.98 3.72 25.16
C CYS A 319 3.61 3.63 26.64
N ASP A 320 4.39 4.30 27.51
CA ASP A 320 4.19 4.26 28.96
C ASP A 320 2.81 4.84 29.37
N SER A 321 1.94 3.96 29.87
CA SER A 321 0.58 4.31 30.32
C SER A 321 0.54 5.24 31.55
N GLU A 322 1.65 5.39 32.29
CA GLU A 322 1.74 6.35 33.39
C GLU A 322 2.03 7.79 32.90
N GLN A 323 2.58 7.92 31.68
CA GLN A 323 3.00 9.19 31.10
C GLN A 323 2.02 9.70 30.04
N LEU A 324 1.34 8.79 29.33
CA LEU A 324 0.38 9.13 28.28
C LEU A 324 -1.06 9.15 28.80
N GLU A 325 -1.89 10.02 28.22
CA GLU A 325 -3.33 9.90 28.42
C GLU A 325 -3.83 8.58 27.86
N ARG A 326 -4.97 8.09 28.38
CA ARG A 326 -5.49 6.77 27.98
C ARG A 326 -5.68 6.64 26.46
N PHE A 327 -6.17 7.69 25.80
CA PHE A 327 -6.37 7.67 24.36
C PHE A 327 -5.04 7.61 23.60
N ASP A 328 -4.09 8.47 23.96
CA ASP A 328 -2.76 8.50 23.36
C ASP A 328 -2.00 7.17 23.58
N ASN A 329 -2.13 6.55 24.76
CA ASN A 329 -1.55 5.24 25.04
C ASN A 329 -2.13 4.15 24.13
N VAL A 330 -3.43 4.16 23.85
CA VAL A 330 -4.07 3.20 22.93
C VAL A 330 -3.52 3.40 21.52
N GLU A 331 -3.52 4.64 21.01
CA GLU A 331 -3.04 4.93 19.66
C GLU A 331 -1.54 4.62 19.52
N CYS A 332 -0.72 4.97 20.51
CA CYS A 332 0.71 4.60 20.55
C CYS A 332 0.91 3.08 20.48
N SER A 333 0.15 2.34 21.29
CA SER A 333 0.26 0.88 21.34
C SER A 333 -0.21 0.23 20.04
N MET A 334 -1.29 0.74 19.42
CA MET A 334 -1.74 0.27 18.11
C MET A 334 -0.71 0.57 17.02
N SER A 335 -0.17 1.80 16.97
CA SER A 335 0.89 2.18 16.01
C SER A 335 2.15 1.34 16.20
N THR A 336 2.51 0.99 17.44
CA THR A 336 3.59 0.03 17.71
C THR A 336 3.34 -1.30 17.02
N GLY A 337 2.10 -1.82 17.11
CA GLY A 337 1.70 -3.04 16.41
C GLY A 337 1.83 -2.95 14.89
N THR A 338 1.35 -1.85 14.31
CA THR A 338 1.48 -1.54 12.87
C THR A 338 2.95 -1.50 12.44
N THR A 339 3.80 -0.75 13.15
CA THR A 339 5.25 -0.70 12.87
C THR A 339 5.89 -2.08 12.93
N LEU A 340 5.57 -2.90 13.94
CA LEU A 340 6.09 -4.26 14.06
C LEU A 340 5.65 -5.19 12.92
N ALA A 341 4.49 -4.94 12.30
CA ALA A 341 4.06 -5.69 11.12
C ALA A 341 5.09 -5.55 9.99
N PHE A 342 5.48 -4.32 9.65
CA PHE A 342 6.49 -4.05 8.63
C PHE A 342 7.85 -4.68 8.97
N PHE A 343 8.33 -4.53 10.20
CA PHE A 343 9.61 -5.12 10.63
C PHE A 343 9.63 -6.66 10.62
N THR A 344 8.46 -7.29 10.61
CA THR A 344 8.35 -8.75 10.58
C THR A 344 7.91 -9.28 9.22
N ASN A 345 7.92 -8.43 8.19
CA ASN A 345 7.41 -8.73 6.86
C ASN A 345 5.99 -9.34 6.93
N HIS A 346 5.13 -8.70 7.72
CA HIS A 346 3.75 -9.11 7.98
C HIS A 346 3.59 -10.53 8.59
N ASP A 347 4.65 -11.09 9.17
CA ASP A 347 4.58 -12.36 9.92
C ASP A 347 3.92 -12.14 11.30
N PHE A 348 2.64 -12.50 11.38
CA PHE A 348 1.83 -12.30 12.59
C PHE A 348 2.45 -12.94 13.84
N GLU A 349 3.02 -14.14 13.75
CA GLU A 349 3.54 -14.82 14.95
C GLU A 349 4.85 -14.18 15.40
N LYS A 350 5.75 -13.79 14.48
CA LYS A 350 6.94 -13.01 14.84
C LYS A 350 6.57 -11.65 15.44
N GLY A 351 5.64 -10.92 14.84
CA GLY A 351 5.20 -9.62 15.36
C GLY A 351 4.58 -9.74 16.75
N LYS A 352 3.79 -10.77 16.98
CA LYS A 352 3.16 -11.06 18.28
C LYS A 352 4.18 -11.43 19.35
N GLU A 353 5.25 -12.14 19.01
CA GLU A 353 6.37 -12.38 19.93
C GLU A 353 7.00 -11.07 20.42
N LEU A 354 7.12 -10.07 19.55
CA LEU A 354 7.62 -8.74 19.89
C LEU A 354 6.62 -7.97 20.76
N CYS A 355 5.33 -7.93 20.41
CA CYS A 355 4.30 -7.33 21.27
C CYS A 355 4.27 -7.98 22.67
N ASN A 356 4.53 -9.29 22.78
CA ASN A 356 4.59 -9.99 24.06
C ASN A 356 5.72 -9.54 24.98
N MET A 357 6.69 -8.77 24.49
CA MET A 357 7.73 -8.16 25.31
C MET A 357 7.21 -6.97 26.13
N ILE A 358 6.12 -6.34 25.73
CA ILE A 358 5.47 -5.22 26.43
C ILE A 358 4.90 -5.72 27.76
N GLU A 359 5.33 -5.11 28.87
CA GLU A 359 4.94 -5.56 30.21
C GLU A 359 3.48 -5.24 30.54
N ASP A 360 3.04 -4.01 30.25
CA ASP A 360 1.65 -3.61 30.46
C ASP A 360 0.69 -4.46 29.62
N ALA A 361 -0.36 -4.96 30.27
CA ALA A 361 -1.25 -5.92 29.63
C ALA A 361 -2.19 -5.28 28.62
N ASP A 362 -2.64 -4.05 28.85
CA ASP A 362 -3.56 -3.36 27.96
C ASP A 362 -2.79 -2.87 26.71
N SER A 363 -1.65 -2.21 26.89
CA SER A 363 -0.75 -1.81 25.79
C SER A 363 -0.35 -3.00 24.91
N ARG A 364 0.00 -4.15 25.52
CA ARG A 364 0.31 -5.37 24.77
C ARG A 364 -0.86 -5.85 23.92
N ASN A 365 -2.09 -5.82 24.44
CA ASN A 365 -3.26 -6.23 23.67
C ASN A 365 -3.55 -5.28 22.50
N TYR A 366 -3.38 -3.97 22.70
CA TYR A 366 -3.52 -2.98 21.62
C TYR A 366 -2.43 -3.13 20.56
N CYS A 367 -1.19 -3.46 20.94
CA CYS A 367 -0.12 -3.80 20.01
C CYS A 367 -0.49 -4.98 19.12
N ILE A 368 -0.98 -6.08 19.71
CA ILE A 368 -1.42 -7.26 18.95
C ILE A 368 -2.58 -6.91 18.01
N GLU A 369 -3.49 -6.03 18.44
CA GLU A 369 -4.61 -5.60 17.61
C GLU A 369 -4.17 -4.71 16.44
N GLY A 370 -3.25 -3.76 16.66
CA GLY A 370 -2.67 -2.94 15.59
C GLY A 370 -1.94 -3.80 14.55
N LEU A 371 -1.11 -4.74 15.01
CA LEU A 371 -0.44 -5.74 14.16
C LEU A 371 -1.44 -6.52 13.30
N ARG A 372 -2.52 -7.01 13.92
CA ARG A 372 -3.57 -7.77 13.22
C ARG A 372 -4.27 -6.94 12.15
N LEU A 373 -4.56 -5.67 12.46
CA LEU A 373 -5.25 -4.78 11.52
C LEU A 373 -4.37 -4.45 10.31
N GLU A 374 -3.07 -4.22 10.51
CA GLU A 374 -2.14 -3.95 9.40
C GLU A 374 -2.04 -5.15 8.46
N ILE A 375 -1.82 -6.35 9.00
CA ILE A 375 -1.72 -7.58 8.19
C ILE A 375 -3.02 -7.86 7.43
N GLN A 376 -4.18 -7.63 8.05
CA GLN A 376 -5.46 -7.77 7.35
C GLN A 376 -5.67 -6.74 6.25
N ASP A 377 -5.04 -5.58 6.38
CA ASP A 377 -5.12 -4.56 5.35
C ASP A 377 -4.17 -4.90 4.19
N SER A 378 -2.95 -5.37 4.48
CA SER A 378 -1.98 -5.82 3.48
C SER A 378 -2.53 -6.98 2.61
N GLU A 379 -3.21 -7.97 3.21
CA GLU A 379 -3.83 -9.09 2.48
C GLU A 379 -4.93 -8.66 1.47
N LYS A 380 -5.52 -7.46 1.63
CA LYS A 380 -6.53 -6.95 0.67
C LYS A 380 -5.90 -6.35 -0.58
N TYR A 381 -4.62 -5.98 -0.54
CA TYR A 381 -3.91 -5.45 -1.72
C TYR A 381 -3.77 -6.50 -2.82
N GLU A 382 -3.62 -7.78 -2.44
CA GLU A 382 -3.43 -8.89 -3.38
C GLU A 382 -4.73 -9.35 -4.09
N SER A 383 -5.93 -8.90 -3.66
CA SER A 383 -7.17 -9.64 -3.98
C SER A 383 -8.29 -8.85 -4.66
N ASN A 384 -8.12 -7.57 -5.03
CA ASN A 384 -9.14 -6.89 -5.83
C ASN A 384 -8.53 -6.10 -7.01
N PRO A 385 -8.87 -6.45 -8.27
CA PRO A 385 -8.67 -5.51 -9.37
C PRO A 385 -9.45 -4.24 -9.05
N LEU A 386 -8.84 -3.09 -9.34
CA LEU A 386 -9.50 -1.78 -9.21
C LEU A 386 -10.58 -1.68 -10.29
N THR A 387 -11.71 -2.35 -10.09
CA THR A 387 -12.89 -2.12 -10.92
C THR A 387 -13.25 -0.63 -10.81
N GLU A 388 -13.77 -0.07 -11.90
CA GLU A 388 -14.34 1.27 -12.04
C GLU A 388 -15.13 1.78 -10.80
N ASP A 389 -15.71 0.87 -10.00
CA ASP A 389 -16.36 1.11 -8.71
C ASP A 389 -15.46 1.72 -7.60
N ILE A 390 -14.12 1.68 -7.72
CA ILE A 390 -13.17 2.36 -6.81
C ILE A 390 -12.77 3.74 -7.35
N ARG A 391 -12.81 3.97 -8.69
CA ARG A 391 -12.74 5.34 -9.26
C ARG A 391 -13.88 6.23 -8.76
N GLU A 392 -15.01 5.64 -8.33
CA GLU A 392 -16.17 6.37 -7.76
C GLU A 392 -16.21 6.45 -6.22
N LYS A 393 -15.28 5.85 -5.47
CA LYS A 393 -15.30 5.97 -4.00
C LYS A 393 -14.67 7.29 -3.54
N PHE A 394 -15.53 8.11 -2.92
CA PHE A 394 -15.26 9.37 -2.22
C PHE A 394 -15.35 10.66 -3.06
N GLN A 395 -16.46 10.84 -3.77
CA GLN A 395 -16.89 12.16 -4.19
C GLN A 395 -17.85 12.77 -3.14
N PRO A 396 -17.44 13.76 -2.32
CA PRO A 396 -18.40 14.71 -1.78
C PRO A 396 -19.02 15.48 -2.95
N GLN A 397 -20.34 15.40 -3.11
CA GLN A 397 -21.03 16.30 -4.02
C GLN A 397 -21.10 17.67 -3.34
N PHE A 398 -20.33 18.63 -3.84
CA PHE A 398 -20.40 20.02 -3.38
C PHE A 398 -21.78 20.59 -3.68
N ILE A 399 -22.50 20.95 -2.62
CA ILE A 399 -23.78 21.60 -2.75
C ILE A 399 -23.62 23.11 -2.53
N GLU A 400 -23.81 23.87 -3.60
CA GLU A 400 -23.79 25.33 -3.57
C GLU A 400 -24.79 25.87 -2.53
N GLY A 401 -24.32 26.71 -1.61
CA GLY A 401 -25.19 27.51 -0.74
C GLY A 401 -25.31 27.08 0.73
N SER A 402 -24.64 26.01 1.17
CA SER A 402 -24.61 25.66 2.60
C SER A 402 -23.26 25.13 3.06
N LYS A 403 -22.38 26.04 3.53
CA LYS A 403 -21.07 25.72 4.13
C LYS A 403 -21.14 24.93 5.46
N SER A 404 -22.33 24.52 5.87
CA SER A 404 -22.58 23.98 7.22
C SER A 404 -23.26 22.62 7.20
N ILE A 405 -23.65 22.11 6.01
CA ILE A 405 -24.38 20.85 5.87
C ILE A 405 -23.56 19.90 5.00
N ASP A 406 -23.13 18.78 5.57
CA ASP A 406 -22.35 17.73 4.90
C ASP A 406 -23.24 16.49 4.71
N ILE A 407 -23.35 16.00 3.47
CA ILE A 407 -24.07 14.78 3.12
C ILE A 407 -23.07 13.77 2.58
N ARG A 408 -22.97 12.63 3.27
CA ARG A 408 -22.16 11.49 2.85
C ARG A 408 -23.08 10.36 2.42
N SER A 409 -23.01 9.99 1.14
CA SER A 409 -23.70 8.83 0.60
C SER A 409 -22.98 8.32 -0.64
N PRO A 410 -22.94 7.00 -0.87
CA PRO A 410 -22.57 6.45 -2.18
C PRO A 410 -23.60 6.78 -3.28
N ALA A 411 -24.78 7.30 -2.94
CA ALA A 411 -25.75 7.79 -3.92
C ALA A 411 -25.40 9.22 -4.38
N ILE A 412 -25.59 9.50 -5.66
CA ILE A 412 -25.52 10.85 -6.23
C ILE A 412 -26.63 11.70 -5.61
N ILE A 413 -26.23 12.81 -5.00
CA ILE A 413 -27.13 13.79 -4.41
C ILE A 413 -27.44 14.89 -5.43
N SER A 414 -28.73 15.22 -5.60
CA SER A 414 -29.19 16.29 -6.48
C SER A 414 -30.36 17.09 -5.87
N ASP A 415 -30.77 18.19 -6.50
CA ASP A 415 -31.94 19.01 -6.11
C ASP A 415 -31.96 19.47 -4.65
N PHE A 416 -30.79 19.71 -4.05
CA PHE A 416 -30.72 20.08 -2.65
C PHE A 416 -31.28 21.47 -2.37
N GLN A 417 -32.10 21.57 -1.32
CA GLN A 417 -32.70 22.80 -0.85
C GLN A 417 -32.74 22.86 0.66
N VAL A 418 -32.50 24.05 1.22
CA VAL A 418 -32.64 24.34 2.64
C VAL A 418 -33.53 25.55 2.80
N MET A 419 -34.64 25.38 3.51
CA MET A 419 -35.54 26.47 3.87
C MET A 419 -35.29 26.82 5.35
N LYS A 420 -34.32 27.71 5.58
CA LYS A 420 -33.82 28.04 6.94
C LYS A 420 -34.93 28.57 7.85
N GLU A 421 -35.90 29.30 7.31
CA GLU A 421 -37.01 29.91 8.05
C GLU A 421 -37.94 28.87 8.70
N VAL A 422 -38.00 27.67 8.13
CA VAL A 422 -38.89 26.58 8.55
C VAL A 422 -38.13 25.30 8.91
N GLY A 423 -36.79 25.30 8.86
CA GLY A 423 -35.93 24.17 9.22
C GLY A 423 -36.04 22.95 8.31
N VAL A 424 -36.48 23.14 7.05
CA VAL A 424 -36.69 22.03 6.11
C VAL A 424 -35.46 21.83 5.23
N ILE A 425 -35.03 20.58 5.08
CA ILE A 425 -33.95 20.16 4.17
C ILE A 425 -34.54 19.14 3.20
N SER A 426 -34.29 19.29 1.89
CA SER A 426 -34.69 18.31 0.89
C SER A 426 -33.60 18.08 -0.14
N PHE A 427 -33.48 16.87 -0.67
CA PHE A 427 -32.59 16.50 -1.76
C PHE A 427 -33.05 15.21 -2.41
N SER A 428 -32.49 14.85 -3.56
CA SER A 428 -32.76 13.62 -4.30
C SER A 428 -31.56 12.68 -4.21
N ILE A 429 -31.81 11.38 -4.06
CA ILE A 429 -30.82 10.30 -4.18
C ILE A 429 -31.14 9.44 -5.41
N ASP A 430 -30.13 9.06 -6.18
CA ASP A 430 -30.28 8.27 -7.42
C ASP A 430 -30.39 6.75 -7.17
N LYS A 431 -29.78 6.23 -6.08
CA LYS A 431 -29.79 4.81 -5.68
C LYS A 431 -29.99 4.61 -4.17
N PRO A 432 -30.55 3.46 -3.71
CA PRO A 432 -30.86 3.21 -2.30
C PRO A 432 -29.61 2.84 -1.47
N GLN A 433 -28.74 3.82 -1.24
CA GLN A 433 -27.51 3.67 -0.45
C GLN A 433 -27.59 4.42 0.87
N TYR A 434 -26.80 4.03 1.86
CA TYR A 434 -26.80 4.68 3.18
C TYR A 434 -26.50 6.17 3.05
N VAL A 435 -27.11 6.98 3.92
CA VAL A 435 -26.93 8.43 3.95
C VAL A 435 -26.55 8.84 5.37
N ILE A 436 -25.50 9.65 5.50
CA ILE A 436 -25.10 10.33 6.74
C ILE A 436 -25.13 11.82 6.47
N LEU A 437 -25.80 12.57 7.34
CA LEU A 437 -25.98 13.99 7.23
C LEU A 437 -25.45 14.65 8.50
N TYR A 438 -24.46 15.53 8.37
CA TYR A 438 -24.04 16.43 9.44
C TYR A 438 -24.65 17.80 9.21
N ILE A 439 -25.42 18.27 10.18
CA ILE A 439 -26.15 19.54 10.11
C ILE A 439 -25.92 20.33 11.38
N PRO A 440 -25.94 21.67 11.34
CA PRO A 440 -25.81 22.46 12.55
C PRO A 440 -26.97 22.17 13.49
N SER A 441 -26.69 22.06 14.78
CA SER A 441 -27.66 21.72 15.83
C SER A 441 -28.85 22.69 15.86
N GLU A 442 -28.68 23.92 15.38
CA GLU A 442 -29.76 24.90 15.22
C GLU A 442 -30.85 24.48 14.21
N PHE A 443 -30.52 23.61 13.24
CA PHE A 443 -31.49 23.05 12.30
C PHE A 443 -32.21 21.83 12.86
N VAL A 444 -31.69 21.21 13.92
CA VAL A 444 -32.30 20.06 14.57
C VAL A 444 -33.21 20.50 15.68
N ALA A 445 -34.51 20.61 15.37
CA ALA A 445 -35.53 20.65 16.42
C ALA A 445 -35.50 19.34 17.21
N SER A 446 -35.94 19.35 18.47
CA SER A 446 -35.94 18.17 19.37
C SER A 446 -36.58 16.88 18.80
N LYS A 447 -37.28 16.97 17.66
CA LYS A 447 -37.68 15.86 16.79
C LYS A 447 -37.66 16.29 15.31
N MET A 448 -36.97 15.52 14.47
CA MET A 448 -36.98 15.63 13.01
C MET A 448 -37.64 14.39 12.38
N LEU A 449 -38.44 14.59 11.34
CA LEU A 449 -39.01 13.53 10.51
C LEU A 449 -38.23 13.45 9.20
N VAL A 450 -37.59 12.31 8.96
CA VAL A 450 -36.91 11.97 7.71
C VAL A 450 -37.81 11.06 6.88
N THR A 451 -38.05 11.42 5.62
CA THR A 451 -38.78 10.59 4.67
C THR A 451 -38.05 10.50 3.34
N VAL A 452 -38.20 9.37 2.65
CA VAL A 452 -37.76 9.14 1.27
C VAL A 452 -38.99 8.78 0.45
N ASN A 453 -39.37 9.64 -0.50
CA ASN A 453 -40.65 9.58 -1.22
C ASN A 453 -41.87 9.48 -0.26
N GLY A 454 -41.81 10.14 0.89
CA GLY A 454 -42.87 10.13 1.90
C GLY A 454 -42.92 8.89 2.80
N GLN A 455 -41.96 7.97 2.71
CA GLN A 455 -41.83 6.81 3.60
C GLN A 455 -40.65 6.98 4.57
N ILE A 456 -40.80 6.52 5.82
CA ILE A 456 -39.72 6.56 6.81
C ILE A 456 -38.68 5.48 6.45
N PRO A 457 -37.40 5.82 6.28
CA PRO A 457 -36.34 4.86 5.93
C PRO A 457 -36.03 3.90 7.09
N MET A 458 -35.40 2.77 6.77
CA MET A 458 -34.94 1.83 7.79
C MET A 458 -33.71 2.39 8.53
N ASP A 459 -33.51 1.92 9.76
CA ASP A 459 -32.34 2.24 10.59
C ASP A 459 -32.05 3.73 10.78
N LEU A 460 -33.10 4.57 10.79
CA LEU A 460 -32.99 5.99 11.08
C LEU A 460 -32.43 6.21 12.48
N LYS A 461 -31.25 6.84 12.55
CA LYS A 461 -30.58 7.26 13.78
C LYS A 461 -30.36 8.77 13.74
N SER A 462 -30.51 9.41 14.89
CA SER A 462 -30.19 10.83 15.07
C SER A 462 -29.40 11.01 16.36
N GLN A 463 -28.37 11.85 16.31
CA GLN A 463 -27.55 12.19 17.46
C GLN A 463 -27.27 13.69 17.48
N ASP A 464 -27.65 14.34 18.57
CA ASP A 464 -27.42 15.76 18.79
C ASP A 464 -26.09 16.02 19.51
N TYR A 465 -25.57 17.25 19.39
CA TYR A 465 -24.41 17.76 20.13
C TYR A 465 -23.08 17.04 19.84
N LEU A 466 -22.79 16.84 18.56
CA LEU A 466 -21.47 16.46 18.06
C LEU A 466 -20.56 17.69 17.94
N LEU A 467 -19.24 17.49 18.06
CA LEU A 467 -18.19 18.50 17.79
C LEU A 467 -18.44 19.85 18.50
N GLY A 468 -18.22 19.92 19.82
CA GLY A 468 -18.23 21.22 20.53
C GLY A 468 -19.61 21.86 20.77
N LYS A 469 -20.71 21.11 20.53
CA LYS A 469 -22.14 21.45 20.76
C LYS A 469 -22.87 22.14 19.60
N GLU A 470 -22.26 22.29 18.44
CA GLU A 470 -22.86 23.04 17.32
C GLU A 470 -23.34 22.18 16.15
N MET A 471 -23.09 20.86 16.15
CA MET A 471 -23.48 19.95 15.07
C MET A 471 -24.32 18.76 15.56
N ALA A 472 -25.15 18.23 14.67
CA ALA A 472 -25.96 17.04 14.85
C ALA A 472 -25.79 16.11 13.63
N MET A 473 -25.96 14.81 13.85
CA MET A 473 -25.87 13.79 12.81
C MET A 473 -27.21 13.07 12.64
N ILE A 474 -27.61 12.87 11.39
CA ILE A 474 -28.72 12.02 10.99
C ILE A 474 -28.16 10.94 10.07
N SER A 475 -28.44 9.69 10.33
CA SER A 475 -28.09 8.59 9.42
C SER A 475 -29.26 7.66 9.17
N PHE A 476 -29.39 7.16 7.94
CA PHE A 476 -30.46 6.25 7.55
C PHE A 476 -30.08 5.41 6.32
N VAL A 477 -30.80 4.32 6.10
CA VAL A 477 -30.71 3.51 4.87
C VAL A 477 -32.05 3.56 4.12
N PRO A 478 -32.09 4.17 2.92
CA PRO A 478 -33.30 4.26 2.10
C PRO A 478 -33.63 2.91 1.44
N ASN A 479 -34.91 2.58 1.34
CA ASN A 479 -35.38 1.35 0.67
C ASN A 479 -35.43 1.46 -0.87
N GLN A 480 -35.39 2.69 -1.38
CA GLN A 480 -35.49 3.04 -2.80
C GLN A 480 -34.87 4.42 -3.03
N SER A 481 -34.51 4.73 -4.28
CA SER A 481 -34.10 6.07 -4.68
C SER A 481 -35.28 7.07 -4.66
N GLY A 482 -34.96 8.36 -4.72
CA GLY A 482 -35.95 9.44 -4.79
C GLY A 482 -35.70 10.59 -3.81
N THR A 483 -36.75 11.35 -3.52
CA THR A 483 -36.62 12.60 -2.77
C THR A 483 -36.59 12.34 -1.28
N VAL A 484 -35.48 12.70 -0.64
CA VAL A 484 -35.32 12.83 0.80
C VAL A 484 -35.89 14.17 1.26
N LEU A 485 -36.72 14.12 2.30
CA LEU A 485 -37.28 15.29 2.95
C LEU A 485 -37.09 15.16 4.47
N ILE A 486 -36.46 16.16 5.06
CA ILE A 486 -36.20 16.28 6.50
C ILE A 486 -36.94 17.51 7.00
N THR A 487 -37.87 17.29 7.93
CA THR A 487 -38.78 18.33 8.44
C THR A 487 -38.81 18.32 9.97
N PRO A 488 -38.86 19.47 10.63
CA PRO A 488 -39.06 19.52 12.07
C PRO A 488 -40.48 19.07 12.42
N VAL A 489 -40.62 18.26 13.47
CA VAL A 489 -41.92 17.85 14.00
C VAL A 489 -42.38 18.95 14.98
N GLN A 490 -43.51 19.60 14.67
CA GLN A 490 -44.14 20.59 15.57
C GLN A 490 -44.65 19.98 16.88
#